data_AF-M1CU66-F1
#
_entry.id   AF-M1CU66-F1
#
_cell.length_a   1.000
_cell.length_b   1.000
_cell.length_c   1.000
_cell.angle_alpha   90.00
_cell.angle_beta   90.00
_cell.angle_gamma   90.00
#
_symmetry.space_group_name_H-M   'P 1'
#
loop_
_entity.id
_entity.type
_entity.pdbx_description
1 polymer ?
#
loop_
_entity_poly.entity_id
_entity_poly.type
_entity_poly.pdbx_seq_one_letter_code
_entity_poly.pdbx_strand_id
1 'polypeptide(L)'
;MYIKVGAIESLFTGFFQVLVAAVRKRNIDLPVNRANYYHQSPESESQALTSSFRCLNKACMIEDPERDINPDGFASNPWRLCSVEQVVSLKSLLRVVPMWSSNIMVQLSLNQFSFATLQTKTMDRHIFSDFEIPAGSFSVFMVITLVMWIAFYDRVLMPIKARYTGQPGGLSPVFHMGIGLVLSAAAMVLSAITEGIRRGIAIDQKDPQDSPNINMSAMWFVPQYVLLGLADAFNAIGLVEFLYSELPKSMSSFVVAIFTLGMSVAGFFGSVLVNVVDSVTSYGGGVSWLSSNINNGHLDYYYWLLAFLNVVNFLYFVLIICRYNRHEKEVKEKQCEYSTQRA
;
A
#
# COMPACT_ATOMS: atom_id res chain seq x y z
N MET A 1 -31.52 -25.08 3.84
CA MET A 1 -32.33 -23.88 4.17
C MET A 1 -31.41 -22.68 4.02
N TYR A 2 -31.52 -21.95 2.91
CA TYR A 2 -30.75 -20.73 2.71
C TYR A 2 -31.30 -19.67 3.69
N ILE A 3 -30.56 -19.41 4.76
CA ILE A 3 -30.84 -18.23 5.60
C ILE A 3 -30.51 -17.04 4.71
N LYS A 4 -31.56 -16.35 4.29
CA LYS A 4 -31.46 -15.08 3.58
C LYS A 4 -30.94 -14.07 4.60
N VAL A 5 -29.62 -13.97 4.73
CA VAL A 5 -28.97 -12.91 5.51
C VAL A 5 -29.47 -11.60 4.90
N GLY A 6 -30.21 -10.82 5.69
CA GLY A 6 -30.70 -9.50 5.28
C GLY A 6 -29.53 -8.68 4.74
N ALA A 7 -29.80 -7.86 3.72
CA ALA A 7 -28.79 -7.12 2.99
C ALA A 7 -27.71 -6.56 3.93
N ILE A 8 -26.46 -6.97 3.69
CA ILE A 8 -25.29 -6.38 4.33
C ILE A 8 -25.43 -4.88 4.05
N GLU A 9 -25.74 -4.09 5.09
CA GLU A 9 -25.68 -2.64 5.00
C GLU A 9 -24.34 -2.26 4.38
N SER A 10 -24.33 -1.29 3.47
CA SER A 10 -23.09 -0.85 2.81
C SER A 10 -22.00 -0.63 3.87
N LEU A 11 -20.91 -1.39 3.75
CA LEU A 11 -19.80 -1.39 4.71
C LEU A 11 -19.25 0.02 4.96
N PHE A 12 -19.26 0.87 3.92
CA PHE A 12 -18.92 2.28 4.03
C PHE A 12 -19.93 3.08 4.86
N THR A 13 -21.23 2.85 4.65
CA THR A 13 -22.28 3.46 5.48
C THR A 13 -22.11 3.07 6.95
N GLY A 14 -21.78 1.80 7.22
CA GLY A 14 -21.45 1.32 8.56
C GLY A 14 -20.27 2.08 9.20
N PHE A 15 -19.22 2.39 8.43
CA PHE A 15 -18.10 3.20 8.94
C PHE A 15 -18.51 4.62 9.31
N PHE A 16 -19.31 5.29 8.46
CA PHE A 16 -19.81 6.62 8.77
C PHE A 16 -20.77 6.62 9.96
N GLN A 17 -21.63 5.60 10.07
CA GLN A 17 -22.51 5.39 11.21
C GLN A 17 -21.72 5.27 12.51
N VAL A 18 -20.67 4.44 12.54
CA VAL A 18 -19.80 4.28 13.73
C VAL A 18 -19.16 5.60 14.13
N LEU A 19 -18.62 6.37 13.17
CA LEU A 19 -18.02 7.67 13.45
C LEU A 19 -19.06 8.65 14.04
N VAL A 20 -20.23 8.74 13.42
CA VAL A 20 -21.31 9.63 13.87
C VAL A 20 -21.83 9.23 15.25
N ALA A 21 -22.09 7.94 15.47
CA ALA A 21 -22.57 7.41 16.75
C ALA A 21 -21.54 7.65 17.87
N ALA A 22 -20.24 7.41 17.60
CA ALA A 22 -19.17 7.67 18.55
C ALA A 22 -19.07 9.17 18.93
N VAL A 23 -19.20 10.07 17.94
CA VAL A 23 -19.19 11.52 18.17
C VAL A 23 -20.40 11.97 18.97
N ARG A 24 -21.61 11.44 18.67
CA ARG A 24 -22.84 11.73 19.42
C ARG A 24 -22.74 11.27 20.87
N LYS A 25 -22.16 10.10 21.10
CA LYS A 25 -21.97 9.52 22.44
C LYS A 25 -20.66 9.96 23.12
N ARG A 26 -19.97 10.99 22.60
CA ARG A 26 -18.63 11.37 23.10
C ARG A 26 -18.59 11.76 24.58
N ASN A 27 -19.68 12.30 25.11
CA ASN A 27 -19.82 12.76 26.50
C ASN A 27 -20.25 11.66 27.48
N ILE A 28 -20.48 10.43 27.02
CA ILE A 28 -20.92 9.33 27.87
C ILE A 28 -19.70 8.57 28.39
N ASP A 29 -19.68 8.26 29.68
CA ASP A 29 -18.59 7.48 30.28
C ASP A 29 -18.66 6.00 29.84
N LEU A 30 -17.49 5.43 29.54
CA LEU A 30 -17.40 4.02 29.15
C LEU A 30 -17.66 3.15 30.40
N PRO A 31 -18.65 2.24 30.36
CA PRO A 31 -18.97 1.40 31.51
C PRO A 31 -17.81 0.43 31.78
N VAL A 32 -17.59 0.14 33.07
CA VAL A 32 -16.59 -0.83 33.52
C VAL A 32 -16.98 -2.26 33.09
N ASN A 33 -18.28 -2.53 32.94
CA ASN A 33 -18.81 -3.83 32.55
C ASN A 33 -19.13 -3.90 31.04
N ARG A 34 -18.60 -4.91 30.34
CA ARG A 34 -18.76 -5.11 28.88
C ARG A 34 -20.14 -5.64 28.47
N ALA A 35 -21.02 -5.91 29.43
CA ALA A 35 -22.35 -6.48 29.21
C ALA A 35 -23.33 -5.57 28.45
N ASN A 36 -23.02 -4.28 28.29
CA ASN A 36 -23.92 -3.29 27.67
C ASN A 36 -23.57 -2.96 26.20
N TYR A 37 -22.79 -3.81 25.52
CA TYR A 37 -22.48 -3.62 24.10
C TYR A 37 -23.49 -4.33 23.19
N TYR A 38 -23.82 -3.68 22.07
CA TYR A 38 -24.74 -4.22 21.08
C TYR A 38 -24.03 -5.18 20.11
N HIS A 39 -24.39 -6.46 20.19
CA HIS A 39 -23.93 -7.51 19.29
C HIS A 39 -25.05 -7.90 18.33
N GLN A 40 -24.76 -7.97 17.03
CA GLN A 40 -25.77 -8.32 16.02
C GLN A 40 -26.02 -9.84 15.94
N SER A 41 -25.08 -10.65 16.42
CA SER A 41 -25.19 -12.12 16.48
C SER A 41 -24.68 -12.67 17.81
N PRO A 42 -25.31 -13.70 18.40
CA PRO A 42 -24.82 -14.35 19.62
C PRO A 42 -23.44 -15.01 19.45
N GLU A 43 -23.04 -15.39 18.24
CA GLU A 43 -21.69 -15.89 17.94
C GLU A 43 -20.60 -14.79 18.10
N SER A 44 -21.02 -13.52 18.06
CA SER A 44 -20.16 -12.34 18.13
C SER A 44 -19.85 -11.87 19.54
N GLU A 45 -20.46 -12.45 20.57
CA GLU A 45 -20.13 -12.14 21.99
C GLU A 45 -18.64 -12.40 22.30
N SER A 46 -18.00 -13.25 21.50
CA SER A 46 -16.58 -13.59 21.60
C SER A 46 -15.61 -12.52 21.06
N GLN A 47 -16.09 -11.51 20.31
CA GLN A 47 -15.21 -10.45 19.78
C GLN A 47 -14.84 -9.44 20.87
N ALA A 48 -13.64 -9.60 21.43
CA ALA A 48 -13.11 -8.65 22.40
C ALA A 48 -12.82 -7.28 21.76
N LEU A 49 -13.55 -6.23 22.18
CA LEU A 49 -13.25 -4.86 21.76
C LEU A 49 -11.83 -4.47 22.20
N THR A 50 -10.99 -4.10 21.24
CA THR A 50 -9.64 -3.63 21.57
C THR A 50 -9.68 -2.26 22.26
N SER A 51 -8.68 -2.02 23.10
CA SER A 51 -8.43 -0.74 23.75
C SER A 51 -7.89 0.35 22.80
N SER A 52 -7.45 0.03 21.59
CA SER A 52 -7.15 1.03 20.55
C SER A 52 -8.42 1.76 20.13
N PHE A 53 -8.35 3.06 19.88
CA PHE A 53 -9.50 3.89 19.47
C PHE A 53 -10.71 3.75 20.41
N ARG A 54 -10.51 3.89 21.73
CA ARG A 54 -11.57 3.69 22.76
C ARG A 54 -12.82 4.52 22.51
N CYS A 55 -12.70 5.71 21.94
CA CYS A 55 -13.84 6.57 21.61
C CYS A 55 -14.85 5.86 20.69
N LEU A 56 -14.39 5.00 19.78
CA LEU A 56 -15.25 4.27 18.86
C LEU A 56 -16.06 3.17 19.55
N ASN A 57 -15.62 2.67 20.73
CA ASN A 57 -16.42 1.71 21.51
C ASN A 57 -17.73 2.33 22.01
N LYS A 58 -17.81 3.66 22.11
CA LYS A 58 -19.05 4.32 22.54
C LYS A 58 -20.16 4.13 21.52
N ALA A 59 -19.84 3.94 20.23
CA ALA A 59 -20.83 3.75 19.17
C ALA A 59 -21.69 2.49 19.37
N CYS A 60 -21.16 1.45 20.02
CA CYS A 60 -21.87 0.20 20.26
C CYS A 60 -22.42 0.06 21.68
N MET A 61 -22.44 1.14 22.47
CA MET A 61 -22.98 1.12 23.83
C MET A 61 -24.49 1.33 23.83
N ILE A 62 -25.22 0.41 24.43
CA ILE A 62 -26.66 0.53 24.68
C ILE A 62 -26.86 1.49 25.85
N GLU A 63 -27.59 2.59 25.63
CA GLU A 63 -27.96 3.53 26.70
C GLU A 63 -29.26 3.09 27.37
N ASP A 64 -30.25 2.75 26.54
CA ASP A 64 -31.58 2.36 26.98
C ASP A 64 -32.09 1.23 26.08
N PRO A 65 -32.17 -0.02 26.56
CA PRO A 65 -32.59 -1.17 25.75
C PRO A 65 -33.97 -1.00 25.12
N GLU A 66 -34.93 -0.36 25.80
CA GLU A 66 -36.30 -0.20 25.28
C GLU A 66 -36.38 0.82 24.15
N ARG A 67 -35.43 1.77 24.12
CA ARG A 67 -35.36 2.81 23.09
C ARG A 67 -34.43 2.45 21.94
N ASP A 68 -33.30 1.83 22.26
CA ASP A 68 -32.20 1.63 21.33
C ASP A 68 -32.34 0.30 20.55
N ILE A 69 -33.11 -0.66 21.06
CA ILE A 69 -33.31 -1.98 20.45
C ILE A 69 -34.80 -2.19 20.16
N ASN A 70 -35.09 -2.51 18.90
CA ASN A 70 -36.44 -2.85 18.47
C ASN A 70 -36.83 -4.26 18.98
N PRO A 71 -38.13 -4.62 19.02
CA PRO A 71 -38.57 -5.95 19.47
C PRO A 71 -38.02 -7.13 18.66
N ASP A 72 -37.50 -6.86 17.45
CA ASP A 72 -36.84 -7.82 16.57
C ASP A 72 -35.34 -8.04 16.89
N GLY A 73 -34.80 -7.32 17.90
CA GLY A 73 -33.40 -7.37 18.31
C GLY A 73 -32.45 -6.49 17.48
N PHE A 74 -32.96 -5.73 16.51
CA PHE A 74 -32.16 -4.82 15.70
C PHE A 74 -32.06 -3.43 16.33
N ALA A 75 -30.97 -2.72 16.03
CA ALA A 75 -30.80 -1.33 16.47
C ALA A 75 -31.90 -0.44 15.90
N SER A 76 -32.59 0.31 16.77
CA SER A 76 -33.68 1.23 16.39
C SER A 76 -33.19 2.37 15.50
N ASN A 77 -31.94 2.84 15.73
CA ASN A 77 -31.29 3.86 14.89
C ASN A 77 -29.81 3.53 14.65
N PRO A 78 -29.44 3.05 13.44
CA PRO A 78 -28.06 2.72 13.08
C PRO A 78 -27.06 3.89 13.19
N TRP A 79 -27.53 5.15 13.19
CA TRP A 79 -26.69 6.35 13.37
C TRP A 79 -26.51 6.76 14.83
N ARG A 80 -27.08 6.01 15.77
CA ARG A 80 -26.90 6.20 17.22
C ARG A 80 -26.38 4.95 17.90
N LEU A 81 -26.78 3.76 17.46
CA LEU A 81 -26.30 2.48 17.97
C LEU A 81 -25.76 1.63 16.81
N CYS A 82 -24.48 1.29 16.88
CA CYS A 82 -23.80 0.43 15.90
C CYS A 82 -23.43 -0.91 16.52
N SER A 83 -23.25 -1.94 15.71
CA SER A 83 -22.84 -3.26 16.20
C SER A 83 -21.36 -3.29 16.55
N VAL A 84 -20.96 -4.20 17.46
CA VAL A 84 -19.55 -4.43 17.80
C VAL A 84 -18.72 -4.78 16.56
N GLU A 85 -19.27 -5.56 15.63
CA GLU A 85 -18.62 -5.98 14.40
C GLU A 85 -18.31 -4.79 13.48
N GLN A 86 -19.23 -3.82 13.37
CA GLN A 86 -19.02 -2.57 12.61
C GLN A 86 -17.90 -1.75 13.24
N VAL A 87 -17.89 -1.62 14.57
CA VAL A 87 -16.84 -0.90 15.32
C VAL A 87 -15.48 -1.57 15.16
N VAL A 88 -15.42 -2.89 15.28
CA VAL A 88 -14.19 -3.68 15.09
C VAL A 88 -13.67 -3.52 13.65
N SER A 89 -14.55 -3.60 12.65
CA SER A 89 -14.20 -3.43 11.24
C SER A 89 -13.55 -2.07 10.97
N LEU A 90 -14.15 -0.98 11.45
CA LEU A 90 -13.57 0.36 11.30
C LEU A 90 -12.24 0.50 12.04
N LYS A 91 -12.12 -0.05 13.24
CA LYS A 91 -10.87 0.00 14.02
C LYS A 91 -9.73 -0.75 13.33
N SER A 92 -10.01 -1.95 12.82
CA SER A 92 -9.04 -2.72 12.03
C SER A 92 -8.60 -1.94 10.80
N LEU A 93 -9.55 -1.31 10.08
CA LEU A 93 -9.23 -0.44 8.94
C LEU A 93 -8.29 0.72 9.34
N LEU A 94 -8.64 1.48 10.38
CA LEU A 94 -7.81 2.60 10.85
C LEU A 94 -6.42 2.16 11.30
N ARG A 95 -6.29 0.94 11.80
CA ARG A 95 -5.00 0.35 12.22
C ARG A 95 -4.12 0.00 11.02
N VAL A 96 -4.69 -0.48 9.92
CA VAL A 96 -3.90 -0.87 8.73
C VAL A 96 -3.54 0.31 7.83
N VAL A 97 -4.31 1.41 7.85
CA VAL A 97 -4.11 2.59 6.98
C VAL A 97 -2.67 3.13 6.98
N PRO A 98 -1.98 3.32 8.12
CA PRO A 98 -0.59 3.77 8.11
C PRO A 98 0.34 2.83 7.34
N MET A 99 0.23 1.52 7.60
CA MET A 99 1.02 0.50 6.90
C MET A 99 0.67 0.41 5.42
N TRP A 100 -0.61 0.52 5.06
CA TRP A 100 -1.06 0.57 3.68
C TRP A 100 -0.47 1.79 2.95
N SER A 101 -0.48 2.96 3.60
CA SER A 101 -0.02 4.22 2.99
C SER A 101 1.46 4.22 2.60
N SER A 102 2.32 3.50 3.34
CA SER A 102 3.74 3.42 2.98
C SER A 102 4.00 2.70 1.65
N ASN A 103 3.04 1.92 1.14
CA ASN A 103 3.21 1.22 -0.14
C ASN A 103 2.91 2.11 -1.35
N ILE A 104 2.27 3.26 -1.13
CA ILE A 104 1.94 4.22 -2.19
C ILE A 104 3.20 4.64 -2.95
N MET A 105 4.35 4.78 -2.26
CA MET A 105 5.60 5.18 -2.90
C MET A 105 6.17 4.12 -3.85
N VAL A 106 5.99 2.82 -3.54
CA VAL A 106 6.37 1.73 -4.45
C VAL A 106 5.53 1.82 -5.72
N GLN A 107 4.20 1.94 -5.58
CA GLN A 107 3.28 2.09 -6.72
C GLN A 107 3.58 3.35 -7.53
N LEU A 108 3.97 4.45 -6.88
CA LEU A 108 4.34 5.70 -7.56
C LEU A 108 5.60 5.49 -8.42
N SER A 109 6.59 4.77 -7.89
CA SER A 109 7.84 4.46 -8.59
C SER A 109 7.60 3.52 -9.78
N LEU A 110 6.63 2.60 -9.69
CA LEU A 110 6.20 1.76 -10.80
C LEU A 110 5.50 2.57 -11.90
N ASN A 111 4.78 3.63 -11.54
CA ASN A 111 4.00 4.46 -12.48
C ASN A 111 4.83 5.48 -13.29
N GLN A 112 6.14 5.29 -13.46
CA GLN A 112 7.02 6.20 -14.22
C GLN A 112 7.25 5.78 -15.69
N PHE A 113 6.41 4.89 -16.24
CA PHE A 113 6.58 4.31 -17.59
C PHE A 113 6.67 5.33 -18.73
N SER A 114 5.96 6.46 -18.59
CA SER A 114 5.97 7.52 -19.61
C SER A 114 7.37 8.10 -19.82
N PHE A 115 8.11 8.35 -18.75
CA PHE A 115 9.48 8.86 -18.83
C PHE A 115 10.43 7.81 -19.42
N ALA A 116 10.34 6.57 -18.97
CA ALA A 116 11.14 5.49 -19.53
C ALA A 116 10.90 5.28 -21.03
N THR A 117 9.67 5.47 -21.50
CA THR A 117 9.34 5.43 -22.93
C THR A 117 9.99 6.58 -23.69
N LEU A 118 10.02 7.79 -23.13
CA LEU A 118 10.71 8.93 -23.73
C LEU A 118 12.24 8.72 -23.79
N GLN A 119 12.83 8.17 -22.73
CA GLN A 119 14.26 7.85 -22.66
C GLN A 119 14.64 6.82 -23.73
N THR A 120 13.94 5.68 -23.75
CA THR A 120 14.23 4.57 -24.68
C THR A 120 14.02 4.93 -26.15
N LYS A 121 13.13 5.90 -26.46
CA LYS A 121 12.99 6.45 -27.83
C LYS A 121 14.26 7.14 -28.34
N THR A 122 15.11 7.64 -27.43
CA THR A 122 16.38 8.30 -27.77
C THR A 122 17.57 7.34 -27.76
N MET A 123 17.36 6.05 -27.53
CA MET A 123 18.41 5.05 -27.34
C MET A 123 18.34 3.98 -28.43
N ASP A 124 19.42 3.23 -28.60
CA ASP A 124 19.43 2.07 -29.50
C ASP A 124 18.64 0.91 -28.89
N ARG A 125 17.54 0.53 -29.54
CA ARG A 125 16.61 -0.51 -29.07
C ARG A 125 16.81 -1.86 -29.75
N HIS A 126 17.86 -2.02 -30.57
CA HIS A 126 18.19 -3.28 -31.19
C HIS A 126 18.77 -4.27 -30.16
N ILE A 127 18.21 -5.49 -30.12
CA ILE A 127 18.81 -6.62 -29.38
C ILE A 127 19.74 -7.40 -30.29
N PHE A 128 19.22 -7.72 -31.47
CA PHE A 128 19.87 -8.41 -32.56
C PHE A 128 19.91 -7.44 -33.75
N SER A 129 20.76 -7.71 -34.75
CA SER A 129 20.91 -6.81 -35.90
C SER A 129 19.59 -6.42 -36.56
N ASP A 130 18.60 -7.32 -36.56
CA ASP A 130 17.36 -7.17 -37.31
C ASP A 130 16.13 -6.97 -36.41
N PHE A 131 16.30 -6.93 -35.08
CA PHE A 131 15.18 -6.87 -34.14
C PHE A 131 15.28 -5.68 -33.18
N GLU A 132 14.40 -4.70 -33.41
CA GLU A 132 14.23 -3.52 -32.58
C GLU A 132 13.00 -3.64 -31.67
N ILE A 133 13.17 -3.50 -30.36
CA ILE A 133 12.04 -3.50 -29.42
C ILE A 133 11.30 -2.15 -29.48
N PRO A 134 9.96 -2.12 -29.54
CA PRO A 134 9.21 -0.88 -29.36
C PRO A 134 9.49 -0.22 -28.00
N ALA A 135 9.80 1.08 -27.98
CA ALA A 135 10.16 1.81 -26.75
C ALA A 135 9.16 1.62 -25.59
N GLY A 136 7.85 1.64 -25.89
CA GLY A 136 6.79 1.44 -24.91
C GLY A 136 6.67 0.02 -24.35
N SER A 137 7.36 -0.96 -24.95
CA SER A 137 7.28 -2.37 -24.55
C SER A 137 8.33 -2.78 -23.51
N PHE A 138 9.25 -1.88 -23.11
CA PHE A 138 10.30 -2.22 -22.14
C PHE A 138 9.78 -2.60 -20.75
N SER A 139 8.56 -2.18 -20.39
CA SER A 139 7.88 -2.64 -19.17
C SER A 139 7.66 -4.17 -19.15
N VAL A 140 7.77 -4.87 -20.28
CA VAL A 140 7.68 -6.33 -20.34
C VAL A 140 8.72 -7.02 -19.46
N PHE A 141 9.92 -6.44 -19.31
CA PHE A 141 10.96 -7.01 -18.44
C PHE A 141 10.54 -7.02 -16.97
N MET A 142 9.79 -6.00 -16.54
CA MET A 142 9.20 -5.93 -15.21
C MET A 142 8.15 -7.04 -15.03
N VAL A 143 7.25 -7.19 -16.00
CA VAL A 143 6.18 -8.21 -15.97
C VAL A 143 6.77 -9.62 -15.96
N ILE A 144 7.76 -9.90 -16.81
CA ILE A 144 8.45 -11.19 -16.86
C ILE A 144 9.12 -11.48 -15.50
N THR A 145 9.80 -10.49 -14.92
CA THR A 145 10.44 -10.64 -13.61
C THR A 145 9.44 -10.96 -12.52
N LEU A 146 8.32 -10.23 -12.46
CA LEU A 146 7.25 -10.46 -11.50
C LEU A 146 6.68 -11.87 -11.63
N VAL A 147 6.36 -12.31 -12.86
CA VAL A 147 5.80 -13.66 -13.11
C VAL A 147 6.80 -14.75 -12.73
N MET A 148 8.07 -14.59 -13.10
CA MET A 148 9.13 -15.54 -12.72
C MET A 148 9.29 -15.60 -11.20
N TRP A 149 9.22 -14.47 -10.51
CA TRP A 149 9.32 -14.42 -9.06
C TRP A 149 8.14 -15.12 -8.37
N ILE A 150 6.90 -14.87 -8.82
CA ILE A 150 5.71 -15.55 -8.29
C ILE A 150 5.83 -17.06 -8.49
N ALA A 151 6.19 -17.50 -9.70
CA ALA A 151 6.38 -18.91 -9.99
C ALA A 151 7.47 -19.55 -9.11
N PHE A 152 8.59 -18.84 -8.89
CA PHE A 152 9.64 -19.28 -7.99
C PHE A 152 9.17 -19.34 -6.53
N TYR A 153 8.45 -18.33 -6.06
CA TYR A 153 7.93 -18.27 -4.69
C TYR A 153 6.98 -19.44 -4.40
N ASP A 154 6.01 -19.68 -5.28
CA ASP A 154 5.01 -20.72 -5.10
C ASP A 154 5.57 -22.14 -5.28
N ARG A 155 6.47 -22.34 -6.25
CA ARG A 155 6.98 -23.69 -6.58
C ARG A 155 8.21 -24.11 -5.81
N VAL A 156 9.00 -23.14 -5.32
CA VAL A 156 10.29 -23.42 -4.68
C VAL A 156 10.27 -22.98 -3.22
N LEU A 157 10.04 -21.70 -2.94
CA LEU A 157 10.14 -21.18 -1.58
C LEU A 157 9.08 -21.74 -0.64
N MET A 158 7.81 -21.77 -1.08
CA MET A 158 6.68 -22.25 -0.28
C MET A 158 6.84 -23.73 0.15
N PRO A 159 7.11 -24.69 -0.75
CA PRO A 159 7.32 -26.09 -0.37
C PRO A 159 8.56 -26.31 0.50
N ILE A 160 9.67 -25.63 0.20
CA ILE A 160 10.89 -25.70 1.00
C ILE A 160 10.60 -25.25 2.42
N LYS A 161 9.95 -24.09 2.58
CA LYS A 161 9.61 -23.58 3.90
C LYS A 161 8.70 -24.55 4.65
N ALA A 162 7.63 -25.04 4.03
CA ALA A 162 6.72 -26.00 4.65
C ALA A 162 7.47 -27.24 5.18
N ARG A 163 8.49 -27.71 4.44
CA ARG A 163 9.33 -28.84 4.84
C ARG A 163 10.26 -28.54 6.01
N TYR A 164 10.81 -27.33 6.11
CA TYR A 164 11.76 -26.97 7.16
C TYR A 164 11.10 -26.42 8.43
N THR A 165 10.03 -25.63 8.33
CA THR A 165 9.40 -24.99 9.49
C THR A 165 8.26 -25.80 10.09
N GLY A 166 7.76 -26.83 9.40
CA GLY A 166 6.61 -27.64 9.88
C GLY A 166 5.31 -26.85 10.06
N GLN A 167 5.31 -25.56 9.75
CA GLN A 167 4.18 -24.65 9.80
C GLN A 167 3.91 -24.08 8.40
N PRO A 168 2.64 -24.00 7.98
CA PRO A 168 2.26 -23.54 6.64
C PRO A 168 2.40 -22.02 6.40
N GLY A 169 2.95 -21.25 7.34
CA GLY A 169 3.05 -19.79 7.21
C GLY A 169 4.25 -19.36 6.36
N GLY A 170 4.07 -18.43 5.41
CA GLY A 170 5.11 -17.77 4.60
C GLY A 170 6.03 -16.83 5.40
N LEU A 171 7.05 -16.22 4.77
CA LEU A 171 7.86 -15.15 5.39
C LEU A 171 6.93 -14.05 5.95
N SER A 172 7.39 -13.30 6.96
CA SER A 172 6.54 -12.25 7.57
C SER A 172 6.04 -11.27 6.49
N PRO A 173 4.73 -11.01 6.40
CA PRO A 173 4.18 -10.11 5.37
C PRO A 173 4.85 -8.73 5.39
N VAL A 174 5.12 -8.22 6.59
CA VAL A 174 5.83 -6.95 6.83
C VAL A 174 7.28 -7.01 6.31
N PHE A 175 7.94 -8.15 6.41
CA PHE A 175 9.29 -8.31 5.88
C PHE A 175 9.31 -8.27 4.34
N HIS A 176 8.34 -8.93 3.69
CA HIS A 176 8.16 -8.82 2.24
C HIS A 176 7.93 -7.38 1.79
N MET A 177 7.05 -6.64 2.48
CA MET A 177 6.80 -5.22 2.19
C MET A 177 8.09 -4.39 2.28
N GLY A 178 8.92 -4.65 3.31
CA GLY A 178 10.21 -3.98 3.49
C GLY A 178 11.20 -4.25 2.37
N ILE A 179 11.30 -5.50 1.89
CA ILE A 179 12.13 -5.84 0.72
C ILE A 179 11.68 -5.03 -0.50
N GLY A 180 10.37 -4.99 -0.76
CA GLY A 180 9.82 -4.26 -1.90
C GLY A 180 10.16 -2.77 -1.87
N LEU A 181 10.09 -2.14 -0.70
CA LEU A 181 10.46 -0.74 -0.50
C LEU A 181 11.95 -0.47 -0.81
N VAL A 182 12.84 -1.33 -0.32
CA VAL A 182 14.29 -1.20 -0.57
C VAL A 182 14.62 -1.40 -2.05
N LEU A 183 14.01 -2.39 -2.69
CA LEU A 183 14.21 -2.66 -4.12
C LEU A 183 13.67 -1.51 -4.99
N SER A 184 12.55 -0.91 -4.61
CA SER A 184 12.00 0.27 -5.28
C SER A 184 12.96 1.47 -5.19
N ALA A 185 13.53 1.73 -4.01
CA ALA A 185 14.55 2.76 -3.83
C ALA A 185 15.79 2.49 -4.70
N ALA A 186 16.29 1.25 -4.71
CA ALA A 186 17.43 0.84 -5.52
C ALA A 186 17.14 1.00 -7.02
N ALA A 187 15.93 0.67 -7.47
CA ALA A 187 15.52 0.89 -8.86
C ALA A 187 15.53 2.37 -9.23
N MET A 188 15.07 3.27 -8.36
CA MET A 188 15.10 4.72 -8.62
C MET A 188 16.54 5.27 -8.67
N VAL A 189 17.44 4.76 -7.82
CA VAL A 189 18.87 5.07 -7.89
C VAL A 189 19.46 4.62 -9.23
N LEU A 190 19.17 3.40 -9.68
CA LEU A 190 19.62 2.90 -10.98
C LEU A 190 19.07 3.74 -12.13
N SER A 191 17.78 4.12 -12.09
CA SER A 191 17.19 5.01 -13.09
C SER A 191 17.88 6.37 -13.15
N ALA A 192 18.23 6.94 -11.98
CA ALA A 192 18.95 8.21 -11.91
C ALA A 192 20.35 8.12 -12.51
N ILE A 193 21.09 7.05 -12.19
CA ILE A 193 22.44 6.80 -12.73
C ILE A 193 22.38 6.58 -14.25
N THR A 194 21.50 5.70 -14.70
CA THR A 194 21.32 5.39 -16.13
C THR A 194 20.95 6.64 -16.92
N GLU A 195 20.08 7.49 -16.38
CA GLU A 195 19.72 8.75 -17.03
C GLU A 195 20.86 9.75 -17.04
N GLY A 196 21.64 9.86 -15.95
CA GLY A 196 22.83 10.71 -15.90
C GLY A 196 23.85 10.31 -16.97
N ILE A 197 24.07 9.00 -17.15
CA ILE A 197 24.95 8.47 -18.21
C ILE A 197 24.38 8.77 -19.60
N ARG A 198 23.11 8.43 -19.85
CA ARG A 198 22.43 8.67 -21.14
C ARG A 198 22.52 10.14 -21.54
N ARG A 199 22.20 11.04 -20.62
CA ARG A 199 22.23 12.48 -20.82
C ARG A 199 23.66 12.99 -21.07
N GLY A 200 24.65 12.48 -20.33
CA GLY A 200 26.07 12.81 -20.56
C GLY A 200 26.49 12.48 -22.00
N ILE A 201 26.18 11.27 -22.46
CA ILE A 201 26.46 10.84 -23.84
C ILE A 201 25.73 11.74 -24.85
N ALA A 202 24.47 12.10 -24.59
CA ALA A 202 23.71 13.00 -25.46
C ALA A 202 24.35 14.40 -25.61
N ILE A 203 24.97 14.91 -24.54
CA ILE A 203 25.65 16.21 -24.55
C ILE A 203 26.96 16.13 -25.31
N ASP A 204 27.71 15.04 -25.15
CA ASP A 204 28.99 14.81 -25.83
C ASP A 204 28.80 14.55 -27.33
N GLN A 205 27.67 13.94 -27.72
CA GLN A 205 27.30 13.63 -29.10
C GLN A 205 26.63 14.80 -29.85
N LYS A 206 26.73 16.04 -29.36
CA LYS A 206 26.25 17.24 -30.06
C LYS A 206 27.01 17.47 -31.38
N ASP A 207 26.77 16.60 -32.36
CA ASP A 207 27.04 16.81 -33.77
C ASP A 207 25.91 17.72 -34.34
N PRO A 208 26.17 18.60 -35.32
CA PRO A 208 25.18 19.57 -35.83
C PRO A 208 23.97 18.97 -36.56
N GLN A 209 23.93 17.65 -36.70
CA GLN A 209 22.76 16.95 -37.23
C GLN A 209 22.00 16.32 -36.07
N ASP A 210 20.77 16.76 -35.91
CA ASP A 210 19.71 16.40 -34.97
C ASP A 210 19.38 14.88 -34.97
N SER A 211 20.39 14.01 -34.84
CA SER A 211 20.21 12.56 -34.80
C SER A 211 19.51 12.22 -33.50
N PRO A 212 18.27 11.68 -33.56
CA PRO A 212 17.46 11.44 -32.36
C PRO A 212 17.98 10.28 -31.50
N ASN A 213 18.93 9.49 -32.01
CA ASN A 213 19.41 8.26 -31.40
C ASN A 213 20.82 8.45 -30.82
N ILE A 214 20.90 8.36 -29.51
CA ILE A 214 22.13 8.34 -28.73
C ILE A 214 22.74 6.95 -28.88
N ASN A 215 24.07 6.86 -29.04
CA ASN A 215 24.79 5.58 -29.07
C ASN A 215 24.88 4.94 -27.67
N MET A 216 23.73 4.58 -27.09
CA MET A 216 23.58 3.86 -25.83
C MET A 216 22.46 2.85 -26.00
N SER A 217 22.72 1.59 -25.64
CA SER A 217 21.69 0.55 -25.73
C SER A 217 20.57 0.79 -24.70
N ALA A 218 19.31 0.66 -25.11
CA ALA A 218 18.15 0.68 -24.24
C ALA A 218 18.13 -0.49 -23.24
N MET A 219 18.98 -1.52 -23.42
CA MET A 219 19.14 -2.63 -22.46
C MET A 219 19.63 -2.20 -21.08
N TRP A 220 20.23 -1.02 -20.98
CA TRP A 220 20.50 -0.38 -19.69
C TRP A 220 19.25 -0.15 -18.84
N PHE A 221 18.04 -0.29 -19.40
CA PHE A 221 16.79 -0.23 -18.65
C PHE A 221 16.37 -1.53 -17.98
N VAL A 222 16.91 -2.66 -18.43
CA VAL A 222 16.54 -3.98 -17.90
C VAL A 222 16.81 -4.09 -16.40
N PRO A 223 17.99 -3.71 -15.86
CA PRO A 223 18.27 -3.84 -14.43
C PRO A 223 17.25 -3.13 -13.53
N GLN A 224 16.87 -1.88 -13.83
CA GLN A 224 15.86 -1.17 -13.04
C GLN A 224 14.46 -1.77 -13.22
N TYR A 225 14.09 -2.26 -14.40
CA TYR A 225 12.81 -2.95 -14.58
C TYR A 225 12.74 -4.28 -13.84
N VAL A 226 13.85 -5.02 -13.76
CA VAL A 226 13.97 -6.24 -12.94
C VAL A 226 13.80 -5.89 -11.46
N LEU A 227 14.49 -4.86 -10.96
CA LEU A 227 14.32 -4.41 -9.57
C LEU A 227 12.90 -3.95 -9.28
N LEU A 228 12.26 -3.21 -10.19
CA LEU A 228 10.86 -2.80 -10.06
C LEU A 228 9.91 -4.00 -10.05
N GLY A 229 10.13 -5.01 -10.91
CA GLY A 229 9.30 -6.21 -10.95
C GLY A 229 9.40 -7.03 -9.67
N LEU A 230 10.61 -7.17 -9.12
CA LEU A 230 10.81 -7.79 -7.81
C LEU A 230 10.19 -6.94 -6.69
N ALA A 231 10.35 -5.62 -6.74
CA ALA A 231 9.80 -4.71 -5.76
C ALA A 231 8.27 -4.83 -5.68
N ASP A 232 7.59 -4.83 -6.83
CA ASP A 232 6.14 -4.99 -6.93
C ASP A 232 5.71 -6.36 -6.41
N ALA A 233 6.39 -7.44 -6.82
CA ALA A 233 6.01 -8.79 -6.39
C ALA A 233 6.12 -8.98 -4.87
N PHE A 234 7.24 -8.55 -4.26
CA PHE A 234 7.41 -8.61 -2.81
C PHE A 234 6.43 -7.70 -2.07
N ASN A 235 6.24 -6.46 -2.55
CA ASN A 235 5.39 -5.50 -1.88
C ASN A 235 3.90 -5.90 -1.95
N ALA A 236 3.42 -6.30 -3.13
CA ALA A 236 2.02 -6.69 -3.35
C ALA A 236 1.64 -7.93 -2.53
N ILE A 237 2.49 -8.98 -2.55
CA ILE A 237 2.26 -10.19 -1.74
C ILE A 237 2.21 -9.82 -0.25
N GLY A 238 3.21 -9.09 0.24
CA GLY A 238 3.28 -8.69 1.64
C GLY A 238 2.09 -7.83 2.09
N LEU A 239 1.66 -6.87 1.27
CA LEU A 239 0.52 -6.01 1.57
C LEU A 239 -0.78 -6.79 1.63
N VAL A 240 -1.03 -7.66 0.65
CA VAL A 240 -2.27 -8.45 0.58
C VAL A 240 -2.35 -9.44 1.76
N GLU A 241 -1.26 -10.15 2.06
CA GLU A 241 -1.20 -11.04 3.22
C GLU A 241 -1.40 -10.29 4.53
N PHE A 242 -0.77 -9.12 4.69
CA PHE A 242 -0.94 -8.27 5.87
C PHE A 242 -2.40 -7.83 6.04
N LEU A 243 -3.02 -7.33 4.98
CA LEU A 243 -4.42 -6.88 5.02
C LEU A 243 -5.39 -8.02 5.36
N TYR A 244 -5.19 -9.21 4.80
CA TYR A 244 -6.00 -10.38 5.16
C TYR A 244 -5.79 -10.86 6.60
N SER A 245 -4.60 -10.66 7.17
CA SER A 245 -4.32 -11.03 8.56
C SER A 245 -4.94 -10.07 9.58
N GLU A 246 -5.10 -8.80 9.22
CA GLU A 246 -5.55 -7.74 10.13
C GLU A 246 -7.02 -7.36 9.99
N LEU A 247 -7.58 -7.51 8.79
CA LEU A 247 -8.98 -7.20 8.53
C LEU A 247 -9.88 -8.39 8.87
N PRO A 248 -11.08 -8.14 9.43
CA PRO A 248 -12.08 -9.18 9.65
C PRO A 248 -12.42 -9.94 8.36
N LYS A 249 -12.80 -11.22 8.47
CA LYS A 249 -13.18 -12.05 7.32
C LYS A 249 -14.31 -11.44 6.47
N SER A 250 -15.23 -10.69 7.09
CA SER A 250 -16.31 -9.96 6.40
C SER A 250 -15.80 -8.87 5.46
N MET A 251 -14.55 -8.41 5.61
CA MET A 251 -13.90 -7.38 4.81
C MET A 251 -12.99 -7.93 3.70
N SER A 252 -13.10 -9.21 3.36
CA SER A 252 -12.23 -9.83 2.34
C SER A 252 -12.26 -9.10 0.98
N SER A 253 -13.44 -8.71 0.50
CA SER A 253 -13.57 -7.92 -0.75
C SER A 253 -12.97 -6.52 -0.64
N PHE A 254 -12.90 -5.95 0.57
CA PHE A 254 -12.32 -4.63 0.83
C PHE A 254 -10.79 -4.64 0.66
N VAL A 255 -10.12 -5.78 0.86
CA VAL A 255 -8.67 -5.94 0.66
C VAL A 255 -8.28 -5.59 -0.78
N VAL A 256 -9.03 -6.12 -1.76
CA VAL A 256 -8.77 -5.82 -3.17
C VAL A 256 -9.11 -4.36 -3.49
N ALA A 257 -10.18 -3.82 -2.90
CA ALA A 257 -10.57 -2.43 -3.11
C ALA A 257 -9.54 -1.43 -2.56
N ILE A 258 -8.97 -1.66 -1.37
CA ILE A 258 -7.95 -0.78 -0.81
C ILE A 258 -6.62 -0.90 -1.57
N PHE A 259 -6.32 -2.09 -2.11
CA PHE A 259 -5.15 -2.30 -2.98
C PHE A 259 -5.27 -1.48 -4.28
N THR A 260 -6.40 -1.57 -4.99
CA THR A 260 -6.63 -0.80 -6.22
C THR A 260 -6.72 0.70 -5.95
N LEU A 261 -7.33 1.11 -4.84
CA LEU A 261 -7.30 2.49 -4.38
C LEU A 261 -5.87 3.00 -4.19
N GLY A 262 -4.98 2.17 -3.64
CA GLY A 262 -3.56 2.51 -3.47
C GLY A 262 -2.88 2.85 -4.79
N MET A 263 -3.17 2.10 -5.86
CA MET A 263 -2.66 2.38 -7.21
C MET A 263 -3.18 3.71 -7.76
N SER A 264 -4.47 4.00 -7.59
CA SER A 264 -5.05 5.28 -8.01
C SER A 264 -4.46 6.47 -7.25
N VAL A 265 -4.30 6.33 -5.93
CA VAL A 265 -3.68 7.35 -5.07
C VAL A 265 -2.23 7.60 -5.47
N ALA A 266 -1.47 6.54 -5.77
CA ALA A 266 -0.10 6.66 -6.26
C ALA A 266 0.00 7.39 -7.60
N GLY A 267 -0.90 7.09 -8.55
CA GLY A 267 -0.99 7.81 -9.83
C GLY A 267 -1.32 9.30 -9.65
N PHE A 268 -2.26 9.61 -8.75
CA PHE A 268 -2.60 10.99 -8.40
C PHE A 268 -1.40 11.75 -7.81
N PHE A 269 -0.75 11.20 -6.79
CA PHE A 269 0.44 11.82 -6.19
C PHE A 269 1.61 11.91 -7.17
N GLY A 270 1.77 10.93 -8.07
CA GLY A 270 2.76 11.00 -9.15
C GLY A 270 2.51 12.20 -10.08
N SER A 271 1.26 12.43 -10.49
CA SER A 271 0.89 13.59 -11.30
C SER A 271 1.11 14.91 -10.57
N VAL A 272 0.72 15.00 -9.29
CA VAL A 272 0.98 16.17 -8.45
C VAL A 272 2.48 16.45 -8.34
N LEU A 273 3.28 15.40 -8.11
CA LEU A 273 4.74 15.54 -7.99
C LEU A 273 5.36 16.05 -9.29
N VAL A 274 4.96 15.50 -10.43
CA VAL A 274 5.40 15.98 -11.76
C VAL A 274 5.06 17.46 -11.94
N ASN A 275 3.82 17.86 -11.65
CA ASN A 275 3.39 19.27 -11.80
C ASN A 275 4.17 20.22 -10.88
N VAL A 276 4.42 19.80 -9.63
CA VAL A 276 5.21 20.60 -8.68
C VAL A 276 6.66 20.73 -9.14
N VAL A 277 7.29 19.63 -9.56
CA VAL A 277 8.67 19.65 -10.06
C VAL A 277 8.77 20.52 -11.30
N ASP A 278 7.85 20.37 -12.26
CA ASP A 278 7.83 21.18 -13.47
C ASP A 278 7.69 22.68 -13.16
N SER A 279 6.74 23.04 -12.29
CA SER A 279 6.50 24.44 -11.90
C SER A 279 7.66 25.06 -11.13
N VAL A 280 8.28 24.31 -10.21
CA VAL A 280 9.38 24.81 -9.38
C VAL A 280 10.67 24.92 -10.20
N THR A 281 10.94 23.97 -11.10
CA THR A 281 12.22 23.92 -11.82
C THR A 281 12.24 24.80 -13.07
N SER A 282 11.08 25.13 -13.64
CA SER A 282 10.95 26.14 -14.70
C SER A 282 10.80 27.57 -14.17
N TYR A 283 10.71 27.76 -12.85
CA TYR A 283 10.54 29.07 -12.24
C TYR A 283 11.68 30.02 -12.65
N GLY A 284 11.32 31.23 -13.12
CA GLY A 284 12.29 32.21 -13.61
C GLY A 284 12.71 32.02 -15.08
N GLY A 285 12.00 31.19 -15.86
CA GLY A 285 12.25 31.00 -17.29
C GLY A 285 13.34 29.98 -17.60
N GLY A 286 13.77 29.20 -16.61
CA GLY A 286 14.71 28.09 -16.78
C GLY A 286 14.07 26.88 -17.46
N VAL A 287 14.90 25.95 -17.95
CA VAL A 287 14.43 24.68 -18.51
C VAL A 287 14.02 23.76 -17.37
N SER A 288 12.76 23.29 -17.40
CA SER A 288 12.23 22.30 -16.46
C SER A 288 13.07 21.02 -16.45
N TRP A 289 13.20 20.39 -15.27
CA TRP A 289 13.80 19.05 -15.17
C TRP A 289 13.05 18.03 -16.04
N LEU A 290 11.74 18.22 -16.22
CA LEU A 290 10.83 17.36 -16.96
C LEU A 290 10.50 17.91 -18.35
N SER A 291 11.43 18.67 -18.95
CA SER A 291 11.30 19.23 -20.28
C SER A 291 10.89 18.19 -21.33
N SER A 292 10.06 18.61 -22.30
CA SER A 292 9.64 17.77 -23.43
C SER A 292 10.82 17.24 -24.25
N ASN A 293 11.90 18.00 -24.33
CA ASN A 293 13.18 17.52 -24.82
C ASN A 293 14.00 16.96 -23.65
N ILE A 294 14.03 15.63 -23.55
CA ILE A 294 14.69 14.89 -22.48
C ILE A 294 16.22 15.09 -22.45
N ASN A 295 16.83 15.51 -23.55
CA ASN A 295 18.26 15.81 -23.60
C ASN A 295 18.58 17.17 -22.97
N ASN A 296 17.61 18.09 -22.98
CA ASN A 296 17.75 19.41 -22.35
C ASN A 296 17.29 19.41 -20.88
N GLY A 297 16.34 18.53 -20.53
CA GLY A 297 15.88 18.34 -19.15
C GLY A 297 16.92 17.69 -18.24
N HIS A 298 16.52 17.49 -16.99
CA HIS A 298 17.29 16.86 -15.92
C HIS A 298 16.45 15.78 -15.24
N LEU A 299 16.06 14.78 -16.02
CA LEU A 299 15.24 13.67 -15.51
C LEU A 299 16.00 12.83 -14.47
N ASP A 300 17.33 12.83 -14.52
CA ASP A 300 18.21 12.26 -13.50
C ASP A 300 17.94 12.87 -12.11
N TYR A 301 17.75 14.20 -12.02
CA TYR A 301 17.42 14.87 -10.75
C TYR A 301 16.03 14.48 -10.23
N TYR A 302 15.07 14.28 -11.13
CA TYR A 302 13.75 13.78 -10.76
C TYR A 302 13.82 12.34 -10.21
N TYR A 303 14.61 11.45 -10.82
CA TYR A 303 14.82 10.11 -10.27
C TYR A 303 15.59 10.12 -8.94
N TRP A 304 16.56 11.02 -8.76
CA TRP A 304 17.20 11.22 -7.44
C TRP A 304 16.20 11.70 -6.38
N LEU A 305 15.28 12.59 -6.73
CA LEU A 305 14.18 13.00 -5.85
C LEU A 305 13.29 11.82 -5.48
N LEU A 306 12.91 10.98 -6.44
CA LEU A 306 12.13 9.76 -6.17
C LEU A 306 12.89 8.77 -5.29
N ALA A 307 14.20 8.60 -5.51
CA ALA A 307 15.05 7.76 -4.65
C ALA A 307 15.07 8.29 -3.21
N PHE A 308 15.26 9.60 -3.03
CA PHE A 308 15.20 10.24 -1.72
C PHE A 308 13.84 10.04 -1.03
N LEU A 309 12.73 10.27 -1.74
CA LEU A 309 11.39 10.06 -1.21
C LEU A 309 11.13 8.59 -0.83
N ASN A 310 11.66 7.63 -1.60
CA ASN A 310 11.61 6.21 -1.26
C ASN A 310 12.37 5.90 0.04
N VAL A 311 13.55 6.49 0.25
CA VAL A 311 14.31 6.33 1.50
C VAL A 311 13.55 6.92 2.69
N VAL A 312 13.00 8.13 2.56
CA VAL A 312 12.16 8.75 3.59
C VAL A 312 10.94 7.89 3.90
N ASN A 313 10.29 7.34 2.88
CA ASN A 313 9.16 6.46 3.02
C ASN A 313 9.53 5.12 3.69
N PHE A 314 10.72 4.57 3.42
CA PHE A 314 11.23 3.39 4.12
C PHE A 314 11.44 3.68 5.61
N LEU A 315 11.98 4.85 5.96
CA LEU A 315 12.09 5.26 7.36
C LEU A 315 10.72 5.41 8.04
N TYR A 316 9.74 6.00 7.34
CA TYR A 316 8.35 6.07 7.78
C TYR A 316 7.76 4.67 8.04
N PHE A 317 7.98 3.73 7.11
CA PHE A 317 7.56 2.32 7.26
C PHE A 317 8.18 1.65 8.49
N VAL A 318 9.49 1.82 8.70
CA VAL A 318 10.18 1.28 9.90
C VAL A 318 9.59 1.87 11.18
N LEU A 319 9.33 3.18 11.21
CA LEU A 319 8.69 3.84 12.36
C LEU A 319 7.30 3.27 12.65
N ILE A 320 6.49 3.03 11.61
CA ILE A 320 5.16 2.40 11.76
C ILE A 320 5.31 1.00 12.35
N ILE A 321 6.20 0.16 11.83
CA ILE A 321 6.42 -1.20 12.35
C ILE A 321 6.82 -1.17 13.82
N CYS A 322 7.74 -0.29 14.20
CA CYS A 322 8.17 -0.15 15.58
C CYS A 322 6.99 0.22 16.50
N ARG A 323 6.10 1.12 16.06
CA ARG A 323 4.90 1.48 16.81
C ARG A 323 3.87 0.36 16.84
N TYR A 324 3.71 -0.35 15.73
CA TYR A 324 2.81 -1.49 15.58
C TYR A 324 3.17 -2.61 16.56
N ASN A 325 4.43 -3.04 16.54
CA ASN A 325 4.94 -4.11 17.40
C ASN A 325 4.90 -3.73 18.88
N ARG A 326 5.13 -2.45 19.22
CA ARG A 326 5.03 -1.98 20.61
C ARG A 326 3.60 -2.11 21.13
N HIS A 327 2.63 -1.66 20.34
CA HIS A 327 1.22 -1.77 20.70
C HIS A 327 0.78 -3.22 20.85
N GLU A 328 1.25 -4.13 19.99
CA GLU A 328 0.92 -5.55 20.09
C GLU A 328 1.47 -6.19 21.38
N LYS A 329 2.70 -5.84 21.77
CA LYS A 329 3.31 -6.29 23.04
C LYS A 329 2.52 -5.78 24.25
N GLU A 330 2.18 -4.50 24.28
CA GLU A 330 1.39 -3.90 25.38
C GLU A 330 0.00 -4.53 25.52
N VAL A 331 -0.62 -4.96 24.41
CA VAL A 331 -1.92 -5.66 24.45
C VAL A 331 -1.76 -7.07 25.02
N LYS A 332 -0.72 -7.81 24.60
CA LYS A 332 -0.44 -9.17 25.08
C LYS A 332 -0.09 -9.19 26.58
N GLU A 333 0.71 -8.23 27.04
CA GLU A 333 1.05 -8.08 28.47
C GLU A 333 -0.20 -7.83 29.32
N LYS A 334 -1.06 -6.89 28.90
CA LYS A 334 -2.33 -6.60 29.61
C LYS A 334 -3.30 -7.77 29.62
N GLN A 335 -3.33 -8.59 28.57
CA GLN A 335 -4.13 -9.82 28.54
C GLN A 335 -3.58 -10.87 29.52
N CYS A 336 -2.25 -11.01 29.62
CA CYS A 336 -1.59 -11.93 30.53
C CYS A 336 -1.80 -11.55 32.01
N GLU A 337 -1.70 -10.25 32.33
CA GLU A 337 -2.01 -9.72 33.67
C GLU A 337 -3.47 -10.01 34.06
N TYR A 338 -4.41 -9.77 33.14
CA TYR A 338 -5.83 -10.02 33.39
C TYR A 338 -6.17 -11.51 33.54
N SER A 339 -5.51 -12.40 32.80
CA SER A 339 -5.69 -13.85 32.99
C SER A 339 -5.11 -14.34 34.31
N THR A 340 -4.01 -13.75 34.78
CA THR A 340 -3.36 -14.11 36.06
C THR A 340 -4.18 -13.63 37.26
N GLN A 341 -4.88 -12.50 37.16
CA GLN A 341 -5.80 -12.02 38.20
C GLN A 341 -7.11 -12.83 38.32
N ARG A 342 -7.41 -13.69 37.34
CA ARG A 342 -8.64 -14.48 37.28
C ARG A 342 -8.46 -15.95 37.68
N ALA A 343 -7.22 -16.40 37.82
CA ALA A 343 -6.83 -17.75 38.23
C ALA A 343 -6.56 -17.80 39.74
#